data_AF-A0A2S8W2R7-F1
#
_entry.id   AF-A0A2S8W2R7-F1
#
_cell.length_a   1.000
_cell.length_b   1.000
_cell.length_c   1.000
_cell.angle_alpha   90.00
_cell.angle_beta   90.00
_cell.angle_gamma   90.00
#
_symmetry.space_group_name_H-M   'P 1'
#
loop_
_entity.id
_entity.type
_entity.pdbx_description
1 polymer ?
#
loop_
_entity_poly.entity_id
_entity_poly.type
_entity_poly.pdbx_seq_one_letter_code
_entity_poly.pdbx_strand_id
1 'polypeptide(L)'
;MVRRLQNALRDAPGVRSALTEAYRTSGANGRAILVWDGDWVLSPGQEGKGLAGVRQAVAVTVGFTPRACKAEVVRGYVLLTLGDGPGAPRLALGTGQWRWGDLLR
;
A
#
# COMPACT_ATOMS: atom_id res chain seq x y z
N MET A 1 -12.68 4.86 -0.76
CA MET A 1 -11.34 5.13 -1.35
C MET A 1 -10.56 3.90 -1.85
N VAL A 2 -10.66 2.72 -1.21
CA VAL A 2 -9.90 1.48 -1.52
C VAL A 2 -9.72 1.16 -3.00
N ARG A 3 -10.81 1.06 -3.78
CA ARG A 3 -10.77 0.70 -5.20
C ARG A 3 -9.91 1.65 -6.04
N ARG A 4 -9.98 2.96 -5.77
CA ARG A 4 -9.16 3.97 -6.48
C ARG A 4 -7.68 3.71 -6.23
N LEU A 5 -7.31 3.48 -4.97
CA LEU A 5 -5.93 3.20 -4.60
C LEU A 5 -5.44 1.89 -5.21
N GLN A 6 -6.25 0.84 -5.14
CA GLN A 6 -5.91 -0.45 -5.73
C GLN A 6 -5.67 -0.33 -7.25
N ASN A 7 -6.53 0.37 -7.99
CA ASN A 7 -6.37 0.57 -9.42
C ASN A 7 -5.08 1.37 -9.72
N ALA A 8 -4.83 2.47 -9.02
CA ALA A 8 -3.62 3.27 -9.21
C ALA A 8 -2.33 2.46 -8.98
N LEU A 9 -2.33 1.57 -7.99
CA LEU A 9 -1.18 0.69 -7.73
C LEU A 9 -1.03 -0.43 -8.77
N ARG A 10 -2.14 -0.95 -9.31
CA ARG A 10 -2.13 -1.94 -10.41
C ARG A 10 -1.62 -1.32 -11.72
N ASP A 11 -1.93 -0.06 -11.95
CA ASP A 11 -1.55 0.68 -13.17
C ASP A 11 -0.10 1.19 -13.13
N ALA A 12 0.58 1.11 -11.97
CA ALA A 12 1.97 1.53 -11.81
C ALA A 12 2.94 0.34 -12.00
N PRO A 13 3.68 0.25 -13.13
CA PRO A 13 4.54 -0.92 -13.42
C PRO A 13 5.65 -1.11 -12.39
N GLY A 14 6.26 -0.01 -11.94
CA GLY A 14 7.31 -0.03 -10.91
C GLY A 14 6.84 -0.54 -9.56
N VAL A 15 5.57 -0.26 -9.18
CA VAL A 15 4.95 -0.74 -7.94
C VAL A 15 4.77 -2.25 -7.97
N ARG A 16 4.28 -2.80 -9.10
CA ARG A 16 4.10 -4.25 -9.26
C ARG A 16 5.42 -5.02 -9.17
N SER A 17 6.47 -4.52 -9.83
CA SER A 17 7.80 -5.12 -9.78
C SER A 17 8.40 -5.06 -8.37
N ALA A 18 8.33 -3.91 -7.71
CA ALA A 18 8.82 -3.75 -6.34
C ALA A 18 8.12 -4.69 -5.36
N LEU A 19 6.81 -4.88 -5.51
CA LEU A 19 6.04 -5.78 -4.64
C LEU A 19 6.32 -7.24 -4.91
N THR A 20 6.48 -7.62 -6.18
CA THR A 20 6.87 -8.99 -6.54
C THR A 20 8.24 -9.35 -5.93
N GLU A 21 9.20 -8.42 -5.97
CA GLU A 21 10.50 -8.57 -5.31
C GLU A 21 10.36 -8.64 -3.78
N ALA A 22 9.59 -7.73 -3.18
CA ALA A 22 9.35 -7.71 -1.75
C ALA A 22 8.69 -9.02 -1.27
N TYR A 23 7.77 -9.59 -2.03
CA TYR A 23 7.14 -10.88 -1.73
C TYR A 23 8.13 -12.05 -1.80
N ARG A 24 9.00 -12.07 -2.82
CA ARG A 24 10.06 -13.10 -2.95
C ARG A 24 11.06 -13.05 -1.80
N THR A 25 11.42 -11.84 -1.35
CA THR A 25 12.47 -11.63 -0.33
C THR A 25 11.95 -11.69 1.11
N SER A 26 10.69 -11.29 1.35
CA SER A 26 10.08 -11.31 2.69
C SER A 26 9.65 -12.69 3.18
N GLY A 27 9.59 -13.70 2.29
CA GLY A 27 8.99 -14.99 2.62
C GLY A 27 7.50 -14.89 2.97
N ALA A 28 6.83 -13.82 2.51
CA ALA A 28 5.40 -13.64 2.69
C ALA A 28 4.65 -14.74 1.91
N ASN A 29 4.42 -15.88 2.57
CA ASN A 29 3.73 -17.08 2.06
C ASN A 29 2.25 -16.80 1.78
N GLY A 30 1.98 -15.92 0.82
CA GLY A 30 0.66 -15.37 0.52
C GLY A 30 0.18 -14.30 1.52
N ARG A 31 0.87 -14.03 2.63
CA ARG A 31 0.44 -12.99 3.60
C ARG A 31 0.60 -11.58 3.04
N ALA A 32 -0.22 -10.63 3.48
CA ALA A 32 -0.10 -9.24 3.08
C ALA A 32 1.20 -8.62 3.63
N ILE A 33 1.87 -7.79 2.84
CA ILE A 33 2.97 -6.95 3.34
C ILE A 33 2.37 -5.71 3.98
N LEU A 34 2.63 -5.50 5.27
CA LEU A 34 2.26 -4.27 5.96
C LEU A 34 3.21 -3.15 5.54
N VAL A 35 2.66 -2.04 5.04
CA VAL A 35 3.48 -0.92 4.54
C VAL A 35 3.25 0.39 5.28
N TRP A 36 2.15 0.50 6.01
CA TRP A 36 1.84 1.65 6.86
C TRP A 36 0.90 1.20 7.97
N ASP A 37 1.11 1.61 9.22
CA ASP A 37 0.25 1.31 10.38
C ASP A 37 0.10 2.50 11.35
N GLY A 38 0.32 3.70 10.84
CA GLY A 38 0.50 4.92 11.65
C GLY A 38 1.77 5.63 11.21
N ASP A 39 2.81 4.83 10.93
CA ASP A 39 4.06 5.25 10.32
C ASP A 39 4.37 4.37 9.10
N TRP A 40 5.20 4.89 8.18
CA TRP A 40 5.65 4.12 7.03
C TRP A 40 6.61 3.03 7.47
N VAL A 41 6.23 1.78 7.24
CA VAL A 41 7.05 0.63 7.61
C VAL A 41 8.31 0.63 6.74
N LEU A 42 9.46 0.68 7.40
CA LEU A 42 10.77 0.50 6.79
C LEU A 42 11.15 -0.98 6.90
N SER A 43 11.12 -1.71 5.79
CA SER A 43 11.67 -3.06 5.75
C SER A 43 13.18 -2.98 5.49
N PRO A 44 14.02 -3.67 6.28
CA PRO A 44 15.46 -3.74 6.04
C PRO A 44 15.75 -4.18 4.60
N GLY A 45 16.61 -3.42 3.89
CA GLY A 45 16.96 -3.69 2.50
C GLY A 45 15.98 -3.16 1.42
N GLN A 46 14.86 -2.53 1.82
CA GLN A 46 13.90 -1.90 0.89
C GLN A 46 14.03 -0.37 0.81
N GLU A 47 15.02 0.19 1.51
CA GLU A 47 15.26 1.63 1.67
C GLU A 47 15.72 2.33 0.38
N GLY A 48 16.32 1.59 -0.56
CA GLY A 48 16.96 2.18 -1.74
C GLY A 48 16.12 2.28 -3.01
N LYS A 49 15.08 1.44 -3.19
CA LYS A 49 14.26 1.36 -4.44
C LYS A 49 12.98 0.52 -4.33
N GLY A 50 12.76 -0.16 -3.20
CA GLY A 50 11.71 -1.16 -3.02
C GLY A 50 10.32 -0.57 -2.83
N LEU A 51 9.74 -0.77 -1.64
CA LEU A 51 8.43 -0.23 -1.28
C LEU A 51 8.34 1.31 -1.35
N ALA A 52 9.45 2.03 -1.53
CA ALA A 52 9.45 3.47 -1.79
C ALA A 52 8.53 3.89 -2.95
N GLY A 53 8.52 3.14 -4.06
CA GLY A 53 7.61 3.41 -5.18
C GLY A 53 6.14 3.18 -4.80
N VAL A 54 5.88 2.23 -3.91
CA VAL A 54 4.54 1.99 -3.35
C VAL A 54 4.10 3.18 -2.50
N ARG A 55 4.97 3.65 -1.60
CA ARG A 55 4.69 4.83 -0.75
C ARG A 55 4.38 6.05 -1.60
N GLN A 56 5.20 6.31 -2.61
CA GLN A 56 4.98 7.43 -3.55
C GLN A 56 3.64 7.30 -4.28
N ALA A 57 3.34 6.12 -4.85
CA ALA A 57 2.08 5.91 -5.57
C ALA A 57 0.86 6.07 -4.64
N VAL A 58 0.95 5.61 -3.40
CA VAL A 58 -0.09 5.84 -2.38
C VAL A 58 -0.23 7.33 -2.07
N ALA A 59 0.87 8.02 -1.75
CA ALA A 59 0.87 9.43 -1.38
C ALA A 59 0.32 10.31 -2.51
N VAL A 60 0.73 10.09 -3.76
CA VAL A 60 0.19 10.78 -4.94
C VAL A 60 -1.31 10.52 -5.07
N THR A 61 -1.73 9.25 -5.07
CA THR A 61 -3.14 8.90 -5.26
C THR A 61 -4.03 9.52 -4.19
N VAL A 62 -3.61 9.46 -2.92
CA VAL A 62 -4.36 10.04 -1.79
C VAL A 62 -4.31 11.56 -1.83
N GLY A 63 -3.14 12.16 -2.10
CA GLY A 63 -2.93 13.61 -2.13
C GLY A 63 -3.88 14.32 -3.08
N PHE A 64 -4.05 13.75 -4.27
CA PHE A 64 -4.92 14.27 -5.34
C PHE A 64 -6.40 13.87 -5.20
N THR A 65 -6.81 13.18 -4.12
CA THR A 65 -8.24 12.90 -3.88
C THR A 65 -8.99 14.07 -3.23
N PRO A 66 -10.33 14.15 -3.41
CA PRO A 66 -11.15 15.15 -2.72
C PRO A 66 -11.02 15.09 -1.19
N ARG A 67 -11.23 16.24 -0.54
CA ARG A 67 -11.13 16.37 0.93
C ARG A 67 -12.01 15.37 1.68
N ALA A 68 -13.22 15.09 1.17
CA ALA A 68 -14.12 14.09 1.73
C ALA A 68 -13.50 12.69 1.76
N CYS A 69 -12.77 12.29 0.70
CA CYS A 69 -12.07 11.00 0.67
C CYS A 69 -10.91 10.96 1.69
N LYS A 70 -10.16 12.05 1.81
CA LYS A 70 -9.06 12.14 2.80
C LYS A 70 -9.56 12.07 4.25
N ALA A 71 -10.78 12.54 4.51
CA ALA A 71 -11.40 12.54 5.83
C ALA A 71 -12.19 11.26 6.16
N GLU A 72 -12.43 10.38 5.19
CA GLU A 72 -13.11 9.09 5.39
C GLU A 72 -12.34 8.27 6.43
N VAL A 73 -13.04 7.92 7.51
CA VAL A 73 -12.49 7.13 8.63
C VAL A 73 -12.52 5.66 8.25
N VAL A 74 -11.39 5.01 8.48
CA VAL A 74 -11.18 3.58 8.26
C VAL A 74 -10.89 2.91 9.59
N ARG A 75 -11.40 1.68 9.74
CA ARG A 75 -11.18 0.84 10.93
C ARG A 75 -10.43 -0.42 10.54
N GLY A 76 -9.38 -0.74 11.29
CA GLY A 76 -8.51 -1.89 11.07
C GLY A 76 -7.67 -1.77 9.80
N TYR A 77 -7.28 -2.93 9.28
CA TYR A 77 -6.47 -3.05 8.08
C TYR A 77 -7.31 -2.86 6.81
N VAL A 78 -6.79 -2.07 5.87
CA VAL A 78 -7.19 -2.16 4.46
C VAL A 78 -6.24 -3.11 3.75
N LEU A 79 -6.82 -4.08 3.06
CA LEU A 79 -6.12 -4.99 2.18
C LEU A 79 -6.27 -4.52 0.73
N LEU A 80 -5.15 -4.32 0.03
CA LEU A 80 -5.12 -4.05 -1.40
C LEU A 80 -4.54 -5.25 -2.13
N THR A 81 -5.26 -5.75 -3.13
CA THR A 81 -4.87 -6.92 -3.92
C THR A 81 -4.46 -6.48 -5.32
N LEU A 82 -3.24 -6.80 -5.74
CA LEU A 82 -2.65 -6.26 -6.97
C LEU A 82 -2.64 -7.20 -8.18
N GLY A 83 -3.29 -8.35 -8.05
CA GLY A 83 -3.54 -9.28 -9.15
C GLY A 83 -4.74 -10.15 -8.80
N ASP A 84 -5.33 -10.80 -9.81
CA ASP A 84 -6.60 -11.50 -9.64
C ASP A 84 -6.45 -13.02 -9.42
N GLY A 85 -5.20 -13.52 -9.41
CA GLY A 85 -4.87 -14.94 -9.24
C GLY A 85 -4.53 -15.37 -7.79
N PRO A 86 -4.57 -16.68 -7.49
CA PRO A 86 -4.10 -17.23 -6.22
C PRO A 86 -2.65 -16.81 -5.94
N GLY A 87 -2.38 -16.38 -4.70
CA GLY A 87 -1.05 -15.91 -4.32
C GLY A 87 -0.67 -14.52 -4.85
N ALA A 88 -1.61 -13.78 -5.45
CA ALA A 88 -1.36 -12.41 -5.89
C ALA A 88 -0.78 -11.54 -4.75
N PRO A 89 0.16 -10.62 -5.06
CA PRO A 89 0.70 -9.70 -4.07
C PRO A 89 -0.39 -8.86 -3.41
N ARG A 90 -0.28 -8.73 -2.09
CA ARG A 90 -1.21 -7.98 -1.24
C ARG A 90 -0.48 -6.98 -0.35
N LEU A 91 -1.13 -5.85 -0.13
CA LEU A 91 -0.65 -4.81 0.76
C LEU A 91 -1.64 -4.59 1.89
N ALA A 92 -1.13 -4.40 3.10
CA ALA A 92 -1.92 -3.98 4.24
C ALA A 92 -1.59 -2.52 4.61
N LEU A 93 -2.63 -1.74 4.89
CA LEU A 93 -2.55 -0.36 5.36
C LEU A 93 -3.36 -0.18 6.65
N GLY A 94 -2.78 0.52 7.59
CA GLY A 94 -3.39 1.01 8.82
C GLY A 94 -3.52 -0.04 9.91
N THR A 95 -4.04 0.41 11.04
CA THR A 95 -4.48 -0.40 12.18
C THR A 95 -5.46 0.44 12.98
N GLY A 96 -6.17 -0.14 13.94
CA GLY A 96 -7.05 0.61 14.84
C GLY A 96 -8.09 1.48 14.11
N GLN A 97 -8.01 2.80 14.26
CA GLN A 97 -8.84 3.76 13.53
C GLN A 97 -7.95 4.86 12.94
N TRP A 98 -8.11 5.15 11.64
CA TRP A 98 -7.28 6.10 10.90
C TRP A 98 -8.08 6.74 9.75
N ARG A 99 -7.48 7.70 9.03
CA ARG A 99 -8.07 8.35 7.85
C ARG A 99 -7.12 8.24 6.67
N TRP A 100 -7.64 8.24 5.45
CA TRP A 100 -6.79 8.21 4.25
C TRP A 100 -5.77 9.35 4.22
N GLY A 101 -6.13 10.53 4.71
CA GLY A 101 -5.21 11.67 4.81
C GLY A 101 -4.02 11.46 5.74
N ASP A 102 -4.07 10.48 6.66
CA ASP A 102 -2.94 10.17 7.55
C ASP A 102 -1.77 9.53 6.80
N LEU A 103 -2.01 8.93 5.62
CA LEU A 103 -0.97 8.41 4.71
C LEU A 103 -0.11 9.51 4.06
N LEU A 104 -0.44 10.78 4.27
CA LEU A 104 0.30 11.93 3.72
C LEU A 104 1.26 12.55 4.74
N ARG A 105 1.34 12.00 5.94
CA ARG A 105 2.25 12.45 7.00
C ARG A 105 3.61 11.77 6.90
#